data_AF-A0A5C4YCV2-F1
#
_entry.id   AF-A0A5C4YCV2-F1
#
_cell.length_a   1.000
_cell.length_b   1.000
_cell.length_c   1.000
_cell.angle_alpha   90.00
_cell.angle_beta   90.00
_cell.angle_gamma   90.00
#
_symmetry.space_group_name_H-M   'P 1'
#
loop_
_entity.id
_entity.type
_entity.pdbx_description
1 polymer ?
#
loop_
_entity_poly.entity_id
_entity_poly.type
_entity_poly.pdbx_seq_one_letter_code
_entity_poly.pdbx_strand_id
1 'polypeptide(L)'
;MIDYNQIESRLSALEKLPSLNPENSIPKALERSGFTRRDFMKWAGAMTAFLALPASFTPMVAKAAELADRLPVIWLHMAECTGCSESLLRSDTPTIDSLIFDYISLEYHETVMAAAGWQAEENLESAIEKYKNKYILMVEGGIPMGDTENFLTIGPHGKSGYE
;
A
#
# COMPACT_ATOMS: atom_id res chain seq x y z
N MET A 1 20.99 -6.45 -5.37
CA MET A 1 21.04 -7.54 -4.36
C MET A 1 20.04 -7.17 -3.28
N ILE A 2 19.14 -8.08 -2.89
CA ILE A 2 18.13 -7.79 -1.87
C ILE A 2 18.83 -7.76 -0.50
N ASP A 3 18.81 -6.62 0.17
CA ASP A 3 19.41 -6.46 1.50
C ASP A 3 18.42 -6.92 2.58
N TYR A 4 18.74 -8.05 3.21
CA TYR A 4 17.94 -8.65 4.27
C TYR A 4 17.76 -7.70 5.47
N ASN A 5 18.82 -6.99 5.86
CA ASN A 5 18.80 -6.08 7.01
C ASN A 5 17.92 -4.86 6.74
N GLN A 6 17.94 -4.36 5.50
CA GLN A 6 17.08 -3.26 5.09
C GLN A 6 15.60 -3.65 5.19
N ILE A 7 15.22 -4.86 4.73
CA ILE A 7 13.83 -5.33 4.82
C ILE A 7 13.43 -5.55 6.28
N GLU A 8 14.29 -6.17 7.09
CA GLU A 8 14.01 -6.41 8.51
C GLU A 8 13.80 -5.09 9.28
N SER A 9 14.62 -4.07 8.99
CA SER A 9 14.46 -2.72 9.52
C SER A 9 13.12 -2.11 9.10
N ARG A 10 12.75 -2.23 7.81
CA ARG A 10 11.45 -1.75 7.30
C ARG A 10 10.27 -2.45 7.98
N LEU A 11 10.29 -3.77 8.09
CA LEU A 11 9.23 -4.54 8.76
C LEU A 11 9.11 -4.16 10.24
N SER A 12 10.24 -3.96 10.92
CA SER A 12 10.27 -3.51 12.32
C SER A 12 9.74 -2.08 12.50
N ALA A 13 9.87 -1.23 11.48
CA ALA A 13 9.29 0.10 11.47
C ALA A 13 7.77 0.07 11.23
N LEU A 14 7.29 -0.82 10.35
CA LEU A 14 5.87 -1.04 10.07
C LEU A 14 5.14 -1.65 11.26
N GLU A 15 5.76 -2.59 11.97
CA GLU A 15 5.20 -3.23 13.17
C GLU A 15 4.84 -2.23 14.28
N LYS A 16 5.53 -1.08 14.32
CA LYS A 16 5.28 0.01 15.28
C LYS A 16 4.15 0.94 14.87
N LEU A 17 3.67 0.86 13.63
CA LEU A 17 2.52 1.64 13.18
C LEU A 17 1.23 1.04 13.77
N PRO A 18 0.20 1.86 14.03
CA PRO A 18 -1.10 1.34 14.45
C PRO A 18 -1.67 0.41 13.38
N SER A 19 -2.25 -0.72 13.79
CA SER A 19 -3.07 -1.57 12.91
C SER A 19 -4.38 -0.88 12.59
N LEU A 20 -4.91 -1.10 11.39
CA LEU A 20 -6.24 -0.62 11.00
C LEU A 20 -7.35 -1.16 11.91
N ASN A 21 -7.25 -2.44 12.30
CA ASN A 21 -8.23 -3.10 13.16
C ASN A 21 -7.54 -3.77 14.37
N PRO A 22 -7.45 -3.09 15.53
CA PRO A 22 -6.79 -3.64 16.72
C PRO A 22 -7.38 -4.96 17.25
N GLU A 23 -8.67 -5.20 17.00
CA GLU A 23 -9.38 -6.39 17.49
C GLU A 23 -9.23 -7.59 16.56
N ASN A 24 -8.87 -7.36 15.28
CA ASN A 24 -8.87 -8.37 14.23
C ASN A 24 -7.58 -8.35 13.40
N SER A 25 -6.46 -8.72 14.02
CA SER A 25 -5.20 -8.90 13.28
C SER A 25 -5.28 -10.02 12.25
N ILE A 26 -4.47 -9.94 11.19
CA ILE A 26 -4.39 -10.95 10.14
C ILE A 26 -4.21 -12.38 10.69
N PRO A 27 -3.30 -12.66 11.65
CA PRO A 27 -3.19 -14.00 12.25
C PRO A 27 -4.50 -14.50 12.89
N LYS A 28 -5.24 -13.63 13.59
CA LYS A 28 -6.52 -14.00 14.21
C LYS A 28 -7.61 -14.25 13.16
N ALA A 29 -7.63 -13.46 12.10
CA ALA A 29 -8.57 -13.63 10.99
C ALA A 29 -8.35 -14.98 10.27
N LEU A 30 -7.07 -15.35 10.06
CA LEU A 30 -6.69 -16.64 9.51
C LEU A 30 -7.09 -17.81 10.41
N GLU A 31 -6.83 -17.70 11.73
CA GLU A 31 -7.20 -18.72 12.71
C GLU A 31 -8.72 -18.96 12.75
N ARG A 32 -9.52 -17.88 12.75
CA ARG A 32 -11.00 -17.95 12.68
C ARG A 32 -11.51 -18.62 11.41
N SER A 33 -10.77 -18.47 10.32
CA SER A 33 -11.06 -19.11 9.03
C SER A 33 -10.60 -20.58 8.96
N GLY A 34 -10.10 -21.13 10.08
CA GLY A 34 -9.61 -22.52 10.16
C GLY A 34 -8.19 -22.71 9.62
N PHE A 35 -7.46 -21.63 9.33
CA PHE A 35 -6.10 -21.69 8.81
C PHE A 35 -5.10 -21.87 9.95
N THR A 36 -4.34 -22.96 9.95
CA THR A 36 -3.35 -23.21 10.99
C THR A 36 -2.06 -22.41 10.73
N ARG A 37 -1.28 -22.16 11.78
CA ARG A 37 0.08 -21.60 11.64
C ARG A 37 0.95 -22.39 10.66
N ARG A 38 0.78 -23.72 10.58
CA ARG A 38 1.51 -24.57 9.64
C ARG A 38 1.11 -24.30 8.20
N ASP A 39 -0.18 -24.12 7.95
CA ASP A 39 -0.69 -23.82 6.61
C ASP A 39 -0.26 -22.43 6.16
N PHE A 40 -0.24 -21.46 7.09
CA PHE A 40 0.31 -20.13 6.83
C PHE A 40 1.78 -20.17 6.45
N MET A 41 2.61 -20.94 7.16
CA MET A 41 4.03 -21.06 6.81
C MET A 41 4.26 -21.79 5.47
N LYS A 42 3.41 -22.76 5.11
CA LYS A 42 3.45 -23.37 3.77
C LYS A 42 3.13 -22.35 2.68
N TRP A 43 2.09 -21.54 2.90
CA TRP A 43 1.72 -20.46 1.98
C TRP A 43 2.85 -19.43 1.86
N ALA A 44 3.44 -18.99 2.97
CA ALA A 44 4.57 -18.06 2.95
C ALA A 44 5.78 -18.65 2.20
N GLY A 45 6.06 -19.95 2.35
CA GLY A 45 7.09 -20.64 1.59
C GLY A 45 6.79 -20.69 0.09
N ALA A 46 5.53 -20.94 -0.29
CA ALA A 46 5.09 -20.92 -1.68
C ALA A 46 5.21 -19.50 -2.29
N MET A 47 4.81 -18.46 -1.55
CA MET A 47 4.97 -17.07 -1.98
C MET A 47 6.43 -16.65 -2.11
N THR A 48 7.29 -17.10 -1.19
CA THR A 48 8.73 -16.87 -1.26
C THR A 48 9.31 -17.45 -2.56
N ALA A 49 8.90 -18.66 -2.93
CA ALA A 49 9.29 -19.29 -4.19
C ALA A 49 8.70 -18.57 -5.41
N PHE A 50 7.44 -18.15 -5.35
CA PHE A 50 6.76 -17.41 -6.44
C PHE A 50 7.45 -16.07 -6.73
N LEU A 51 7.93 -15.38 -5.70
CA LEU A 51 8.73 -14.15 -5.81
C LEU A 51 10.19 -14.41 -6.20
N ALA A 52 10.56 -15.66 -6.50
CA ALA A 52 11.93 -16.09 -6.80
C ALA A 52 12.95 -15.73 -5.71
N LEU A 53 12.52 -15.71 -4.45
CA LEU A 53 13.38 -15.42 -3.30
C LEU A 53 14.03 -16.71 -2.75
N PRO A 54 15.22 -16.63 -2.13
CA PRO A 54 15.79 -17.76 -1.41
C PRO A 54 14.87 -18.23 -0.28
N ALA A 55 14.82 -19.54 -0.02
CA ALA A 55 13.95 -20.12 1.02
C ALA A 55 14.16 -19.53 2.42
N SER A 56 15.35 -18.98 2.71
CA SER A 56 15.66 -18.27 3.96
C SER A 56 14.81 -17.01 4.18
N PHE A 57 14.17 -16.46 3.14
CA PHE A 57 13.26 -15.32 3.24
C PHE A 57 11.83 -15.72 3.66
N THR A 58 11.51 -17.01 3.79
CA THR A 58 10.17 -17.47 4.17
C THR A 58 9.64 -16.83 5.46
N PRO A 59 10.41 -16.75 6.56
CA PRO A 59 9.94 -16.09 7.78
C PRO A 59 9.69 -14.58 7.58
N MET A 60 10.48 -13.94 6.73
CA MET A 60 10.36 -12.51 6.42
C MET A 60 9.10 -12.24 5.59
N VAL A 61 8.81 -13.08 4.60
CA VAL A 61 7.55 -13.01 3.81
C VAL A 61 6.34 -13.24 4.71
N ALA A 62 6.42 -14.22 5.62
CA ALA A 62 5.37 -14.46 6.60
C ALA A 62 5.12 -13.22 7.48
N LYS A 63 6.19 -12.63 8.05
CA LYS A 63 6.10 -11.39 8.85
C LYS A 63 5.53 -10.23 8.04
N ALA A 64 5.93 -10.07 6.78
CA ALA A 64 5.40 -9.02 5.91
C ALA A 64 3.88 -9.18 5.69
N ALA A 65 3.40 -10.40 5.47
CA ALA A 65 1.98 -10.68 5.31
C ALA A 65 1.17 -10.42 6.59
N GLU A 66 1.72 -10.69 7.78
CA GLU A 66 1.06 -10.39 9.06
C GLU A 66 0.96 -8.89 9.35
N LEU A 67 1.85 -8.08 8.79
CA LEU A 67 1.92 -6.63 8.98
C LEU A 67 1.26 -5.83 7.85
N ALA A 68 0.56 -6.50 6.92
CA ALA A 68 -0.05 -5.83 5.79
C ALA A 68 -1.06 -4.77 6.24
N ASP A 69 -1.85 -5.07 7.29
CA ASP A 69 -2.86 -4.20 7.92
C ASP A 69 -2.33 -2.88 8.54
N ARG A 70 -1.03 -2.59 8.35
CA ARG A 70 -0.34 -1.38 8.81
C ARG A 70 0.34 -0.62 7.68
N LEU A 71 0.24 -1.12 6.44
CA LEU A 71 0.97 -0.60 5.30
C LEU A 71 0.27 0.66 4.75
N PRO A 72 0.89 1.85 4.87
CA PRO A 72 0.32 3.07 4.31
C PRO A 72 0.55 3.10 2.80
N VAL A 73 -0.47 3.47 2.04
CA VAL A 73 -0.44 3.60 0.59
C VAL A 73 -0.88 5.00 0.20
N ILE A 74 -0.06 5.64 -0.64
CA ILE A 74 -0.38 6.91 -1.29
C ILE A 74 -0.51 6.62 -2.78
N TRP A 75 -1.67 6.91 -3.36
CA TRP A 75 -1.95 6.68 -4.78
C TRP A 75 -2.14 8.01 -5.51
N LEU A 76 -1.20 8.33 -6.40
CA LEU A 76 -1.23 9.56 -7.18
C LEU A 76 -1.74 9.30 -8.59
N HIS A 77 -2.67 10.12 -9.05
CA HIS A 77 -3.12 10.16 -10.43
C HIS A 77 -2.25 11.15 -11.21
N MET A 78 -1.72 10.71 -12.35
CA MET A 78 -0.94 11.54 -13.27
C MET A 78 -1.69 11.65 -14.61
N ALA A 79 -1.01 11.59 -15.76
CA ALA A 79 -1.68 11.59 -17.06
C ALA A 79 -2.31 10.21 -17.29
N GLU A 80 -3.56 10.07 -16.87
CA GLU A 80 -4.24 8.80 -16.67
C GLU A 80 -5.68 8.79 -17.21
N CYS A 81 -6.33 7.62 -17.14
CA CYS A 81 -7.70 7.41 -17.61
C CYS A 81 -8.62 6.75 -16.57
N THR A 82 -8.14 6.62 -15.33
CA THR A 82 -8.81 6.01 -14.17
C THR A 82 -9.08 4.51 -14.30
N GLY A 83 -8.56 3.87 -15.36
CA GLY A 83 -8.75 2.45 -15.61
C GLY A 83 -8.08 1.55 -14.58
N CYS A 84 -6.92 1.93 -14.01
CA CYS A 84 -6.27 1.13 -12.98
C CYS A 84 -7.04 1.24 -11.66
N SER A 85 -7.56 2.42 -11.34
CA SER A 85 -8.47 2.63 -10.21
C SER A 85 -9.78 1.86 -10.36
N GLU A 86 -10.40 1.87 -11.55
CA GLU A 86 -11.59 1.06 -11.83
C GLU A 86 -11.31 -0.45 -11.67
N SER A 87 -10.11 -0.92 -12.07
CA SER A 87 -9.68 -2.30 -11.82
C SER A 87 -9.56 -2.61 -10.33
N LEU A 88 -9.05 -1.67 -9.52
CA LEU A 88 -8.97 -1.81 -8.07
C LEU A 88 -10.37 -1.93 -7.44
N LEU A 89 -11.30 -1.07 -7.87
CA LEU A 89 -12.70 -1.07 -7.41
C LEU A 89 -13.46 -2.35 -7.77
N ARG A 90 -12.98 -3.12 -8.76
CA ARG A 90 -13.57 -4.40 -9.21
C ARG A 90 -12.88 -5.62 -8.62
N SER A 91 -11.93 -5.43 -7.71
CA SER A 91 -11.34 -6.54 -6.95
C SER A 91 -12.42 -7.27 -6.15
N ASP A 92 -12.43 -8.60 -6.22
CA ASP A 92 -13.41 -9.48 -5.55
C ASP A 92 -12.81 -10.25 -4.38
N THR A 93 -11.51 -10.56 -4.44
CA THR A 93 -10.81 -11.33 -3.40
C THR A 93 -9.38 -10.80 -3.20
N PRO A 94 -9.18 -9.78 -2.32
CA PRO A 94 -10.17 -9.13 -1.46
C PRO A 94 -11.08 -8.14 -2.22
N THR A 95 -12.27 -7.86 -1.69
CA THR A 95 -13.11 -6.75 -2.15
C THR A 95 -12.49 -5.40 -1.78
N ILE A 96 -12.91 -4.31 -2.44
CA ILE A 96 -12.37 -2.97 -2.15
C ILE A 96 -12.56 -2.54 -0.70
N ASP A 97 -13.73 -2.79 -0.11
CA ASP A 97 -14.03 -2.47 1.28
C ASP A 97 -13.12 -3.26 2.24
N SER A 98 -12.96 -4.56 1.99
CA SER A 98 -12.01 -5.38 2.76
C SER A 98 -10.60 -4.83 2.62
N LEU A 99 -10.17 -4.49 1.39
CA LEU A 99 -8.82 -3.99 1.14
C LEU A 99 -8.51 -2.72 1.95
N ILE A 100 -9.40 -1.73 1.92
CA ILE A 100 -9.19 -0.43 2.61
C ILE A 100 -9.41 -0.48 4.13
N PHE A 101 -10.18 -1.44 4.65
CA PHE A 101 -10.47 -1.53 6.09
C PHE A 101 -9.63 -2.58 6.83
N ASP A 102 -9.16 -3.62 6.14
CA ASP A 102 -8.48 -4.76 6.79
C ASP A 102 -7.04 -4.99 6.31
N TYR A 103 -6.67 -4.57 5.08
CA TYR A 103 -5.39 -4.97 4.47
C TYR A 103 -4.40 -3.85 4.22
N ILE A 104 -4.82 -2.62 3.91
CA ILE A 104 -3.92 -1.49 3.67
C ILE A 104 -4.52 -0.19 4.21
N SER A 105 -3.66 0.74 4.64
CA SER A 105 -4.09 2.09 4.99
C SER A 105 -3.99 2.96 3.74
N LEU A 106 -5.09 3.14 3.02
CA LEU A 106 -5.14 3.99 1.84
C LEU A 106 -5.26 5.46 2.26
N GLU A 107 -4.11 6.13 2.40
CA GLU A 107 -4.02 7.48 2.98
C GLU A 107 -4.40 8.58 1.99
N TYR A 108 -4.22 8.34 0.69
CA TYR A 108 -4.55 9.29 -0.36
C TYR A 108 -4.91 8.57 -1.66
N HIS A 109 -6.07 8.88 -2.23
CA HIS A 109 -6.55 8.39 -3.52
C HIS A 109 -7.74 9.27 -3.97
N GLU A 110 -7.54 10.13 -4.97
CA GLU A 110 -8.49 11.20 -5.31
C GLU A 110 -9.89 10.68 -5.74
N THR A 111 -9.95 9.52 -6.38
CA THR A 111 -11.21 8.91 -6.83
C THR A 111 -12.15 8.48 -5.68
N VAL A 112 -11.62 8.06 -4.52
CA VAL A 112 -12.43 7.44 -3.45
C VAL A 112 -12.36 8.16 -2.11
N MET A 113 -11.42 9.09 -1.93
CA MET A 113 -11.29 9.83 -0.67
C MET A 113 -12.45 10.79 -0.44
N ALA A 114 -12.78 11.03 0.83
CA ALA A 114 -13.86 11.94 1.20
C ALA A 114 -13.47 13.43 1.12
N ALA A 115 -12.20 13.76 1.38
CA ALA A 115 -11.71 15.14 1.34
C ALA A 115 -11.44 15.60 -0.10
N ALA A 116 -11.55 16.90 -0.36
CA ALA A 116 -11.31 17.50 -1.67
C ALA A 116 -10.59 18.85 -1.54
N GLY A 117 -10.02 19.36 -2.64
CA GLY A 117 -9.35 20.65 -2.67
C GLY A 117 -8.25 20.78 -1.62
N TRP A 118 -8.30 21.84 -0.80
CA TRP A 118 -7.31 22.10 0.24
C TRP A 118 -7.20 21.00 1.29
N GLN A 119 -8.32 20.37 1.67
CA GLN A 119 -8.28 19.29 2.66
C GLN A 119 -7.63 18.02 2.08
N ALA A 120 -7.79 17.79 0.78
CA ALA A 120 -7.12 16.66 0.13
C ALA A 120 -5.60 16.86 0.10
N GLU A 121 -5.14 18.07 -0.23
CA GLU A 121 -3.71 18.41 -0.21
C GLU A 121 -3.12 18.29 1.20
N GLU A 122 -3.82 18.81 2.22
CA GLU A 122 -3.39 18.70 3.63
C GLU A 122 -3.24 17.23 4.05
N ASN A 123 -4.17 16.36 3.64
CA ASN A 123 -4.09 14.93 3.90
C ASN A 123 -2.88 14.29 3.20
N LEU A 124 -2.61 14.64 1.94
CA LEU A 124 -1.45 14.15 1.20
C LEU A 124 -0.14 14.54 1.90
N GLU A 125 0.04 15.82 2.21
CA GLU A 125 1.25 16.34 2.86
C GLU A 125 1.44 15.70 4.24
N SER A 126 0.35 15.61 5.03
CA SER A 126 0.35 14.96 6.34
C SER A 126 0.72 13.47 6.24
N ALA A 127 0.22 12.75 5.24
CA ALA A 127 0.54 11.35 5.03
C ALA A 127 2.02 11.16 4.63
N ILE A 128 2.53 12.01 3.74
CA ILE A 128 3.95 11.99 3.32
C ILE A 128 4.86 12.21 4.53
N GLU A 129 4.53 13.18 5.40
CA GLU A 129 5.32 13.47 6.59
C GLU A 129 5.24 12.33 7.62
N LYS A 130 4.02 11.95 8.02
CA LYS A 130 3.75 10.94 9.05
C LYS A 130 4.35 9.59 8.70
N TYR A 131 4.28 9.19 7.43
CA TYR A 131 4.74 7.88 6.95
C TYR A 131 6.03 7.95 6.14
N LYS A 132 6.81 9.03 6.26
CA LYS A 132 8.08 9.19 5.56
C LYS A 132 8.94 7.92 5.64
N ASN A 133 9.35 7.42 4.47
CA ASN A 133 10.11 6.16 4.27
C ASN A 133 9.37 4.85 4.65
N LYS A 134 8.08 4.90 4.94
CA LYS A 134 7.27 3.74 5.38
C LYS A 134 6.11 3.43 4.43
N TYR A 135 5.58 4.43 3.72
CA TYR A 135 4.49 4.21 2.75
C TYR A 135 4.98 3.49 1.48
N ILE A 136 4.01 2.98 0.70
CA ILE A 136 4.17 2.61 -0.70
C ILE A 136 3.54 3.71 -1.54
N LEU A 137 4.31 4.22 -2.50
CA LEU A 137 3.81 5.14 -3.51
C LEU A 137 3.31 4.33 -4.70
N MET A 138 2.05 4.55 -5.07
CA MET A 138 1.46 4.06 -6.31
C MET A 138 1.24 5.26 -7.23
N VAL A 139 1.62 5.12 -8.49
CA VAL A 139 1.44 6.16 -9.51
C VAL A 139 0.64 5.55 -10.65
N GLU A 140 -0.50 6.16 -10.95
CA GLU A 140 -1.35 5.80 -12.08
C GLU A 140 -1.18 6.84 -13.19
N GLY A 141 -0.86 6.38 -14.40
CA GLY A 141 -0.62 7.24 -15.56
C GLY A 141 0.84 7.62 -15.81
N GLY A 142 1.06 8.34 -16.90
CA GLY A 142 2.37 8.86 -17.29
C GLY A 142 2.68 10.19 -16.62
N ILE A 143 3.95 10.48 -16.38
CA ILE A 143 4.42 11.79 -15.91
C ILE A 143 4.77 12.63 -17.14
N PRO A 144 4.04 13.72 -17.45
CA PRO A 144 4.43 14.62 -18.54
C PRO A 144 5.78 15.29 -18.24
N MET A 145 6.62 15.43 -19.26
CA MET A 145 7.98 15.97 -19.11
C MET A 145 8.34 16.89 -20.28
N GLY A 146 9.34 17.75 -20.06
CA GLY A 146 9.85 18.69 -21.07
C GLY A 146 8.75 19.65 -21.53
N ASP A 147 8.57 19.79 -22.84
CA ASP A 147 7.59 20.70 -23.43
C ASP A 147 6.13 20.39 -23.04
N THR A 148 5.87 19.24 -22.41
CA THR A 148 4.54 18.79 -21.97
C THR A 148 4.31 18.81 -20.47
N GLU A 149 5.28 19.23 -19.65
CA GLU A 149 5.20 19.19 -18.18
C GLU A 149 3.96 19.91 -17.62
N ASN A 150 3.54 21.00 -18.27
CA ASN A 150 2.38 21.81 -17.88
C ASN A 150 1.03 21.26 -18.37
N PHE A 151 1.00 20.10 -19.06
CA PHE A 151 -0.26 19.51 -19.56
C PHE A 151 -1.03 18.78 -18.46
N LEU A 152 -0.42 18.60 -17.30
CA LEU A 152 -1.04 18.05 -16.10
C LEU A 152 -0.75 19.00 -14.94
N THR A 153 -1.80 19.55 -14.36
CA THR A 153 -1.74 20.43 -13.20
C THR A 153 -2.76 19.95 -12.18
N ILE A 154 -2.32 19.71 -10.94
CA ILE A 154 -3.12 19.04 -9.91
C ILE A 154 -3.17 19.91 -8.65
N GLY A 155 -4.27 19.76 -7.92
CA GLY A 155 -4.41 20.30 -6.58
C GLY A 155 -4.67 21.81 -6.54
N PRO A 156 -4.97 22.32 -5.34
CA PRO A 156 -5.32 23.73 -5.14
C PRO A 156 -4.15 24.70 -5.35
N HIS A 157 -2.92 24.20 -5.28
CA HIS A 157 -1.70 24.97 -5.57
C HIS A 157 -1.38 25.04 -7.07
N GLY A 158 -2.03 24.21 -7.89
CA GLY A 158 -1.73 24.12 -9.31
C GLY A 158 -0.30 23.62 -9.59
N LYS A 159 0.14 22.59 -8.87
CA LYS A 159 1.46 21.95 -9.10
C LYS A 159 1.42 21.16 -10.40
N SER A 160 2.47 21.22 -11.20
CA SER A 160 2.57 20.36 -12.37
C SER A 160 2.87 18.92 -11.94
N GLY A 161 2.48 17.91 -12.73
CA GLY A 161 2.80 16.51 -12.40
C GLY A 161 4.31 16.19 -12.42
N TYR A 162 5.15 17.12 -12.86
CA TYR A 162 6.61 17.00 -12.86
C TYR A 162 7.26 17.42 -11.53
N GLU A 163 6.59 18.25 -10.72
CA GLU A 163 7.07 18.80 -9.45
C GLU A 163 6.78 17.87 -8.25
#